data_AF-A0A103YLW2-F1
#
_entry.id   AF-A0A103YLW2-F1
#
_cell.length_a   1.000
_cell.length_b   1.000
_cell.length_c   1.000
_cell.angle_alpha   90.00
_cell.angle_beta   90.00
_cell.angle_gamma   90.00
#
_symmetry.space_group_name_H-M   'P 1'
#
loop_
_entity.id
_entity.type
_entity.pdbx_description
1 polymer ?
#
loop_
_entity_poly.entity_id
_entity_poly.type
_entity_poly.pdbx_seq_one_letter_code
_entity_poly.pdbx_strand_id
1 'polypeptide(L)'
;MANRRGWTTDKKDLLITILQDIVINRGRGDNGSFSSGTYEAVVSKMRDKIPGISLMSKHVQNKIKRPKDKYSTAYNMLNTSGFGWNDANQCVTIVTPKILEEYLKKHPNKNYTANKLFPAYEQLKLVLRKDQAMGNMVDQL
;
A
#
# COMPACT_ATOMS: atom_id res chain seq x y z
N MET A 1 25.05 11.08 -1.10
CA MET A 1 24.92 9.76 -1.74
C MET A 1 23.71 9.74 -2.69
N ALA A 2 24.00 9.67 -3.99
CA ALA A 2 23.14 9.35 -5.16
C ALA A 2 21.66 9.84 -5.24
N ASN A 3 21.49 10.98 -5.92
CA ASN A 3 20.40 11.42 -6.81
C ASN A 3 19.14 10.51 -6.94
N ARG A 4 18.02 10.86 -6.28
CA ARG A 4 16.66 10.41 -6.62
C ARG A 4 15.76 11.62 -6.90
N ARG A 5 16.04 12.36 -7.97
CA ARG A 5 15.33 13.58 -8.41
C ARG A 5 13.82 13.46 -8.75
N GLY A 6 13.11 12.41 -8.33
CA GLY A 6 11.72 12.15 -8.79
C GLY A 6 10.62 12.09 -7.72
N TRP A 7 10.89 11.52 -6.54
CA TRP A 7 9.82 11.09 -5.63
C TRP A 7 10.16 11.39 -4.16
N THR A 8 9.76 12.58 -3.71
CA THR A 8 9.78 13.01 -2.31
C THR A 8 8.75 12.23 -1.48
N THR A 9 8.83 12.33 -0.15
CA THR A 9 7.81 11.77 0.75
C THR A 9 6.43 12.35 0.41
N ASP A 10 6.37 13.66 0.20
CA ASP A 10 5.18 14.40 -0.21
C ASP A 10 4.51 13.84 -1.48
N LYS A 11 5.29 13.63 -2.56
CA LYS A 11 4.78 13.00 -3.79
C LYS A 11 4.26 11.57 -3.58
N LYS A 12 4.83 10.82 -2.63
CA LYS A 12 4.36 9.46 -2.33
C LYS A 12 3.08 9.48 -1.51
N ASP A 13 2.95 10.41 -0.59
CA ASP A 13 1.73 10.58 0.19
C ASP A 13 0.58 11.02 -0.73
N LEU A 14 0.80 12.06 -1.54
CA LEU A 14 -0.14 12.49 -2.56
C LEU A 14 -0.55 11.34 -3.50
N LEU A 15 0.40 10.48 -3.89
CA LEU A 15 0.11 9.31 -4.72
C LEU A 15 -0.87 8.36 -4.03
N ILE A 16 -0.65 8.06 -2.75
CA ILE A 16 -1.48 7.15 -1.97
C ILE A 16 -2.87 7.78 -1.75
N THR A 17 -2.93 9.07 -1.42
CA THR A 17 -4.17 9.82 -1.23
C THR A 17 -5.02 9.86 -2.51
N ILE A 18 -4.41 10.14 -3.66
CA ILE A 18 -5.11 10.09 -4.96
C ILE A 18 -5.60 8.66 -5.26
N LEU A 19 -4.79 7.65 -4.95
CA LEU A 19 -5.17 6.26 -5.16
C LEU A 19 -6.34 5.83 -4.26
N GLN A 20 -6.36 6.29 -3.00
CA GLN A 20 -7.48 6.09 -2.07
C GLN A 20 -8.76 6.72 -2.61
N ASP A 21 -8.70 7.99 -3.01
CA ASP A 21 -9.83 8.71 -3.56
C ASP A 21 -10.41 8.01 -4.81
N ILE A 22 -9.56 7.50 -5.70
CA ILE A 22 -10.02 6.74 -6.87
C ILE A 22 -10.70 5.43 -6.47
N VAL A 23 -10.17 4.71 -5.47
CA VAL A 23 -10.78 3.46 -4.98
C VAL A 23 -12.13 3.73 -4.30
N ILE A 24 -12.23 4.80 -3.51
CA ILE A 24 -13.46 5.20 -2.82
C ILE A 24 -14.54 5.63 -3.84
N ASN A 25 -14.19 6.47 -4.81
CA ASN A 25 -15.16 7.04 -5.74
C ASN A 25 -15.54 6.13 -6.92
N ARG A 26 -14.62 5.26 -7.37
CA ARG A 26 -14.81 4.46 -8.60
C ARG A 26 -15.05 2.97 -8.33
N GLY A 27 -14.89 2.54 -7.08
CA GLY A 27 -14.82 1.13 -6.73
C GLY A 27 -13.54 0.46 -7.23
N ARG A 28 -13.28 -0.76 -6.76
CA ARG A 28 -12.20 -1.59 -7.27
C ARG A 28 -12.73 -2.43 -8.43
N GLY A 29 -11.96 -2.57 -9.51
CA GLY A 29 -12.30 -3.52 -10.56
C GLY A 29 -12.41 -4.95 -9.99
N ASP A 30 -13.38 -5.73 -10.47
CA ASP A 30 -13.80 -7.05 -9.97
C ASP A 30 -12.66 -8.02 -9.64
N ASN A 31 -11.52 -7.91 -10.33
CA ASN A 31 -10.42 -8.87 -10.18
C ASN A 31 -9.43 -8.56 -9.05
N GLY A 32 -9.71 -7.58 -8.19
CA GLY A 32 -8.79 -7.19 -7.13
C GLY A 32 -7.45 -6.60 -7.64
N SER A 33 -7.39 -6.21 -8.91
CA SER A 33 -6.24 -5.53 -9.52
C SER A 33 -6.65 -4.14 -9.99
N PHE A 34 -5.71 -3.20 -9.94
CA PHE A 34 -5.93 -1.90 -10.57
C PHE A 34 -5.80 -2.07 -12.09
N SER A 35 -6.79 -1.59 -12.83
CA SER A 35 -6.76 -1.54 -14.29
C SER A 35 -5.74 -0.51 -14.78
N SER A 36 -5.31 -0.60 -16.04
CA SER A 36 -4.47 0.43 -16.69
C SER A 36 -5.09 1.83 -16.52
N GLY A 37 -6.40 1.94 -16.69
CA GLY A 37 -7.16 3.19 -16.51
C GLY A 37 -7.10 3.77 -15.10
N THR A 38 -6.92 2.95 -14.07
CA THR A 38 -6.72 3.45 -12.70
C THR A 38 -5.41 4.23 -12.60
N TYR A 39 -4.34 3.69 -13.17
CA TYR A 39 -3.03 4.34 -13.15
C TYR A 39 -2.99 5.62 -13.99
N GLU A 40 -3.70 5.64 -15.13
CA GLU A 40 -3.84 6.86 -15.94
C GLU A 40 -4.61 7.95 -15.19
N ALA A 41 -5.69 7.60 -14.48
CA ALA A 41 -6.42 8.55 -13.63
C ALA A 41 -5.54 9.12 -12.50
N VAL A 42 -4.71 8.29 -11.87
CA VAL A 42 -3.72 8.75 -10.88
C VAL A 42 -2.74 9.74 -11.50
N VAL A 43 -2.17 9.42 -12.68
CA VAL A 43 -1.23 10.31 -13.38
C VAL A 43 -1.89 11.64 -13.71
N SER A 44 -3.13 11.62 -14.20
CA SER A 44 -3.89 12.83 -14.51
C SER A 44 -4.07 13.73 -13.28
N LYS A 45 -4.55 13.17 -12.15
CA LYS A 45 -4.68 13.92 -10.88
C LYS A 45 -3.34 14.41 -10.34
N MET A 46 -2.26 13.65 -10.51
CA MET A 46 -0.93 14.10 -10.08
C MET A 46 -0.40 15.26 -10.93
N ARG A 47 -0.70 15.29 -12.23
CA ARG A 47 -0.33 16.41 -13.12
C ARG A 47 -1.11 17.68 -12.81
N ASP A 48 -2.37 17.54 -12.39
CA ASP A 48 -3.19 18.65 -11.91
C ASP A 48 -2.60 19.28 -10.64
N LYS A 49 -2.20 18.44 -9.67
CA LYS A 49 -1.63 18.89 -8.39
C LYS A 49 -0.18 19.37 -8.50
N ILE A 50 0.58 18.87 -9.45
CA ILE A 50 2.00 19.21 -9.63
C ILE A 50 2.23 19.60 -11.10
N PRO A 51 2.09 20.89 -11.44
CA PRO A 51 2.28 21.35 -12.80
C PRO A 51 3.71 21.05 -13.29
N GLY A 52 3.83 20.58 -14.53
CA GLY A 52 5.11 20.22 -15.15
C GLY A 52 5.68 18.85 -14.73
N ILE A 53 4.95 18.05 -13.95
CA ILE A 53 5.43 16.71 -13.58
C ILE A 53 5.38 15.73 -14.77
N SER A 54 6.54 15.19 -15.15
CA SER A 54 6.62 14.13 -16.16
C SER A 54 6.41 12.75 -15.52
N LEU A 55 5.14 12.31 -15.48
CA LEU A 55 4.73 10.99 -14.96
C LEU A 55 4.02 10.17 -16.03
N MET A 56 4.26 8.86 -16.01
CA MET A 56 3.58 7.87 -16.82
C MET A 56 2.97 6.82 -15.88
N SER A 57 1.93 6.12 -16.32
CA SER A 57 1.30 5.04 -15.54
C SER A 57 2.32 3.99 -15.10
N LYS A 58 3.29 3.63 -15.95
CA LYS A 58 4.40 2.73 -15.58
C LYS A 58 5.21 3.22 -14.37
N HIS A 59 5.41 4.54 -14.24
CA HIS A 59 6.13 5.12 -13.11
C HIS A 59 5.31 4.98 -11.82
N VAL A 60 4.01 5.24 -11.90
CA VAL A 60 3.06 5.05 -10.79
C VAL A 60 2.99 3.58 -10.38
N GLN A 61 2.82 2.66 -11.34
CA GLN A 61 2.78 1.22 -11.12
C GLN A 61 4.03 0.74 -10.38
N ASN A 62 5.23 1.09 -10.87
CA ASN A 62 6.47 0.71 -10.22
C ASN A 62 6.58 1.31 -8.80
N LYS A 63 6.03 2.51 -8.60
CA LYS A 63 6.06 3.17 -7.31
C LYS A 63 5.13 2.55 -6.28
N ILE A 64 3.95 2.08 -6.69
CA ILE A 64 3.01 1.39 -5.80
C ILE A 64 3.36 -0.09 -5.62
N LYS A 65 4.12 -0.69 -6.55
CA LYS A 65 4.50 -2.12 -6.50
C LYS A 65 5.26 -2.47 -5.23
N ARG A 66 6.26 -1.67 -4.86
CA ARG A 66 7.08 -1.86 -3.65
C ARG A 66 6.25 -1.76 -2.35
N PRO A 67 5.47 -0.69 -2.09
CA PRO A 67 4.63 -0.61 -0.90
C PRO A 67 3.53 -1.68 -0.88
N LYS A 68 2.94 -2.05 -2.02
CA LYS A 68 1.96 -3.14 -2.11
C LYS A 68 2.55 -4.49 -1.73
N ASP A 69 3.76 -4.81 -2.19
CA ASP A 69 4.45 -6.05 -1.82
C ASP A 69 4.81 -6.09 -0.32
N LYS A 70 5.25 -4.95 0.24
CA LYS A 70 5.45 -4.80 1.68
C LYS A 70 4.16 -5.01 2.48
N TYR A 71 3.07 -4.36 2.06
CA TYR A 71 1.75 -4.53 2.67
C TYR A 71 1.30 -5.99 2.61
N SER A 72 1.40 -6.65 1.45
CA SER A 72 1.02 -8.06 1.32
C SER A 72 1.85 -8.97 2.24
N THR A 73 3.14 -8.68 2.39
CA THR A 73 4.02 -9.45 3.28
C THR A 73 3.63 -9.24 4.74
N ALA A 74 3.44 -7.98 5.16
CA ALA A 74 2.99 -7.64 6.50
C ALA A 74 1.60 -8.22 6.81
N TYR A 75 0.66 -8.14 5.87
CA TYR A 75 -0.67 -8.73 5.98
C TYR A 75 -0.58 -10.24 6.18
N ASN A 76 0.21 -10.97 5.38
CA ASN A 76 0.37 -12.41 5.54
C ASN A 76 1.03 -12.78 6.88
N MET A 77 2.02 -12.00 7.32
CA MET A 77 2.63 -12.17 8.65
C MET A 77 1.59 -12.00 9.75
N LEU A 78 0.78 -10.95 9.72
CA LEU A 78 -0.30 -10.72 10.70
C LEU A 78 -1.40 -11.79 10.67
N ASN A 79 -1.55 -12.53 9.57
CA ASN A 79 -2.44 -13.70 9.47
C ASN A 79 -1.75 -15.01 9.89
N THR A 80 -0.50 -14.96 10.33
CA THR A 80 0.26 -16.11 10.83
C THR A 80 0.40 -16.00 12.34
N SER A 81 0.18 -17.11 13.06
CA SER A 81 0.35 -17.14 14.52
C SER A 81 1.77 -16.72 14.93
N GLY A 82 1.87 -15.89 15.97
CA GLY A 82 3.16 -15.43 16.51
C GLY A 82 3.65 -14.07 15.98
N PHE A 83 2.89 -13.44 15.09
CA PHE A 83 3.07 -12.05 14.69
C PHE A 83 1.98 -11.16 15.29
N GLY A 84 2.33 -9.92 15.60
CA GLY A 84 1.41 -8.88 16.07
C GLY A 84 1.57 -7.58 15.30
N TRP A 85 0.70 -6.61 15.59
CA TRP A 85 0.77 -5.26 15.05
C TRP A 85 1.02 -4.26 16.18
N ASN A 86 2.00 -3.37 16.02
CA ASN A 86 2.17 -2.21 16.88
C ASN A 86 1.63 -0.98 16.17
N ASP A 87 0.52 -0.46 16.70
CA ASP A 87 -0.17 0.70 16.14
C ASP A 87 0.64 1.99 16.28
N ALA A 88 1.29 2.21 17.44
CA ALA A 88 2.11 3.39 17.71
C ALA A 88 3.32 3.50 16.77
N ASN A 89 3.94 2.36 16.43
CA ASN A 89 5.09 2.29 15.54
C ASN A 89 4.72 1.90 14.10
N GLN A 90 3.43 1.67 13.82
CA GLN A 90 2.93 1.26 12.52
C GLN A 90 3.77 0.12 11.91
N CYS A 91 4.04 -0.94 12.67
CA CYS A 91 4.93 -2.03 12.25
C CYS A 91 4.51 -3.41 12.77
N VAL A 92 4.93 -4.47 12.06
CA VAL A 92 4.71 -5.85 12.52
C VAL A 92 5.68 -6.14 13.66
N THR A 93 5.13 -6.59 14.77
CA THR A 93 5.86 -7.10 15.93
C THR A 93 5.97 -8.61 15.85
N ILE A 94 7.07 -9.12 16.42
CA ILE A 94 7.35 -10.54 16.50
C ILE A 94 7.42 -10.91 17.98
N VAL A 95 6.82 -12.04 18.35
CA VAL A 95 6.91 -12.54 19.74
C VAL A 95 8.33 -13.07 20.00
N THR A 96 8.92 -13.75 19.02
CA THR A 96 10.26 -14.35 19.10
C THR A 96 10.96 -14.26 17.75
N PRO A 97 12.29 -13.99 17.68
CA PRO A 97 13.05 -13.96 16.41
C PRO A 97 12.91 -15.25 15.59
N LYS A 98 12.80 -16.40 16.26
CA LYS A 98 12.60 -17.71 15.64
C LYS A 98 11.38 -17.75 14.71
N ILE A 99 10.28 -17.09 15.08
CA ILE A 99 9.04 -17.05 14.26
C ILE A 99 9.30 -16.32 12.93
N LEU A 100 10.07 -15.23 12.96
CA LEU A 100 10.46 -14.51 11.75
C LEU A 100 11.39 -15.36 10.88
N GLU A 101 12.38 -16.04 11.47
CA GLU A 101 13.28 -16.93 10.74
C GLU A 101 12.55 -18.08 10.06
N GLU A 102 11.64 -18.77 10.77
CA GLU A 102 10.84 -19.85 10.20
C GLU A 102 9.90 -19.36 9.09
N TYR A 103 9.34 -18.17 9.23
CA TYR A 103 8.54 -17.54 8.17
C TYR A 103 9.40 -17.22 6.94
N LEU A 104 10.57 -16.61 7.11
CA LEU A 104 11.47 -16.27 6.00
C LEU A 104 12.03 -17.52 5.31
N LYS A 105 12.26 -18.62 6.03
CA LYS A 105 12.62 -19.93 5.44
C LYS A 105 11.52 -20.47 4.50
N LYS A 106 10.25 -20.30 4.87
CA LYS A 106 9.10 -20.69 4.03
C LYS A 106 8.84 -19.72 2.87
N HIS A 107 9.39 -18.50 2.95
CA HIS A 107 9.18 -17.44 1.97
C HIS A 107 10.51 -16.80 1.52
N PRO A 108 11.40 -17.55 0.82
CA PRO A 108 12.75 -17.08 0.48
C PRO A 108 12.78 -15.84 -0.43
N ASN A 109 11.68 -15.56 -1.14
CA ASN A 109 11.54 -14.37 -1.99
C ASN A 109 11.13 -13.11 -1.22
N LYS A 110 10.87 -13.21 0.09
CA LYS A 110 10.42 -12.10 0.92
C LYS A 110 11.57 -11.61 1.79
N ASN A 111 11.82 -10.30 1.72
CA ASN A 111 12.73 -9.62 2.62
C ASN A 111 11.91 -8.72 3.54
N TYR A 112 11.87 -9.06 4.83
CA TYR A 112 11.16 -8.28 5.84
C TYR A 112 12.06 -8.00 7.03
N THR A 113 11.95 -6.79 7.57
CA THR A 113 12.64 -6.38 8.79
C THR A 113 11.57 -6.03 9.81
N ALA A 114 11.47 -6.82 10.88
CA ALA A 114 10.56 -6.54 11.98
C ALA A 114 10.90 -5.20 12.65
N ASN A 115 9.91 -4.59 13.30
CA ASN A 115 10.04 -3.30 14.01
C ASN A 115 10.42 -2.09 13.14
N LYS A 116 10.39 -2.22 11.81
CA LYS A 116 10.61 -1.09 10.90
C LYS A 116 9.30 -0.35 10.66
N LEU A 117 9.30 0.95 10.95
CA LEU A 117 8.16 1.84 10.72
C LEU A 117 7.61 1.66 9.29
N PHE A 118 6.31 1.38 9.21
CA PHE A 118 5.57 1.31 7.95
C PHE A 118 4.32 2.21 8.00
N PRO A 119 4.50 3.54 8.06
CA PRO A 119 3.38 4.50 8.21
C PRO A 119 2.38 4.46 7.04
N ALA A 120 2.80 3.93 5.89
CA ALA A 120 1.90 3.72 4.75
C ALA A 120 0.99 2.49 4.91
N TYR A 121 1.12 1.69 5.97
CA TYR A 121 0.37 0.43 6.13
C TYR A 121 -1.13 0.68 6.20
N GLU A 122 -1.59 1.59 7.05
CA GLU A 122 -3.02 1.91 7.19
C GLU A 122 -3.58 2.53 5.92
N GLN A 123 -2.85 3.46 5.32
CA GLN A 123 -3.25 4.06 4.06
C GLN A 123 -3.40 3.01 2.95
N LEU A 124 -2.47 2.04 2.88
CA LEU A 124 -2.52 0.93 1.94
C LEU A 124 -3.59 -0.10 2.29
N LYS A 125 -3.92 -0.28 3.57
CA LYS A 125 -5.00 -1.16 4.02
C LYS A 125 -6.33 -0.71 3.42
N LEU A 126 -6.64 0.58 3.44
CA LEU A 126 -7.83 1.14 2.81
C LEU A 126 -7.86 0.90 1.29
N VAL A 127 -6.70 0.98 0.64
CA VAL A 127 -6.55 0.79 -0.81
C VAL A 127 -6.59 -0.68 -1.24
N LEU A 128 -6.09 -1.59 -0.41
CA LEU A 128 -5.77 -2.98 -0.80
C LEU A 128 -6.66 -4.04 -0.14
N ARG A 129 -7.32 -3.73 0.98
CA ARG A 129 -8.26 -4.65 1.64
C ARG A 129 -9.34 -5.05 0.61
N LYS A 130 -9.43 -6.35 0.33
CA LYS A 130 -10.44 -6.93 -0.57
C LYS A 130 -11.86 -6.79 0.00
N ASP A 131 -11.96 -6.66 1.31
CA ASP A 131 -13.19 -6.79 2.09
C ASP A 131 -13.65 -5.43 2.64
N GLN A 132 -13.73 -4.43 1.76
CA GLN A 132 -14.63 -3.33 2.05
C GLN A 132 -15.99 -3.76 1.51
N ALA A 133 -16.71 -4.56 2.32
CA ALA A 133 -18.15 -4.40 2.37
C ALA A 133 -18.35 -2.91 2.66
N MET A 134 -18.55 -2.13 1.60
CA MET A 134 -19.17 -0.83 1.70
C MET A 134 -20.55 -1.15 2.22
N GLY A 135 -20.65 -1.21 3.55
CA GLY A 135 -21.93 -1.25 4.24
C GLY A 135 -22.70 -0.10 3.64
N ASN A 136 -23.71 -0.46 2.85
CA ASN A 136 -24.78 0.44 2.49
C ASN A 136 -25.11 1.22 3.76
N MET A 137 -24.72 2.49 3.80
CA MET A 137 -25.48 3.46 4.57
C MET A 137 -26.81 3.57 3.83
N VAL A 138 -27.69 2.60 4.06
CA VAL A 138 -29.12 2.85 3.93
C VAL A 138 -29.45 3.72 5.14
N ASP A 139 -29.37 5.02 4.93
CA ASP A 139 -30.32 5.92 5.56
C ASP A 139 -31.70 5.41 5.18
N GLN A 140 -32.42 4.81 6.13
CA GLN A 140 -33.88 4.81 6.13
C GLN A 140 -34.34 4.86 7.59
N LEU A 141 -34.86 6.04 7.93
CA LEU A 141 -35.95 6.37 8.86
C LEU A 141 -36.74 5.18 9.43
#